data_AF-A0A966EYQ9-F1
#
_entry.id   AF-A0A966EYQ9-F1
#
_cell.length_a   1.000
_cell.length_b   1.000
_cell.length_c   1.000
_cell.angle_alpha   90.00
_cell.angle_beta   90.00
_cell.angle_gamma   90.00
#
_symmetry.space_group_name_H-M   'P 1'
#
loop_
_entity.id
_entity.type
_entity.pdbx_description
1 polymer ?
#
loop_
_entity_poly.entity_id
_entity_poly.type
_entity_poly.pdbx_seq_one_letter_code
_entity_poly.pdbx_strand_id
1 'polypeptide(L)'
;MKTIPEDLEVYWQQLACAFPRVAEVFPDCMRAALAGLSADGVAGYIEHARFLGKMGRGAEPILIFLEEWPEVAKKVGEDTLPDIMAFIHKMGKSPNGKAITPFLQSLPMTSRRLHSHEQLRDYLAIALDMMERTTGSVHGIHQTFPSPGLPEMFKQIGALLSQLSLAGLKSWVDYGVRYYNDHPDRQIEYFGLQSADSLAVLQRERHGTLLVDNERKLSLYLRGLWQEEEMLIPYSSAFDELRKPVPYYDKLGIRLPDVHDDWLIAESTQVITGIDRYR
;
A
#
# COMPACT_ATOMS: atom_id res chain seq x y z
N MET A 1 8.10 35.13 1.36
CA MET A 1 8.60 33.78 1.01
C MET A 1 9.62 33.38 2.05
N LYS A 2 9.47 32.22 2.69
CA LYS A 2 10.56 31.64 3.49
C LYS A 2 11.75 31.44 2.54
N THR A 3 12.91 32.01 2.87
CA THR A 3 14.16 31.73 2.17
C THR A 3 14.61 30.32 2.53
N ILE A 4 15.07 29.56 1.53
CA ILE A 4 15.66 28.25 1.78
C ILE A 4 16.95 28.43 2.59
N PRO A 5 17.14 27.71 3.70
CA PRO A 5 18.38 27.75 4.46
C PRO A 5 19.60 27.34 3.62
N GLU A 6 20.75 27.97 3.85
CA GLU A 6 21.99 27.76 3.07
C GLU A 6 22.45 26.29 3.08
N ASP A 7 22.28 25.60 4.21
CA ASP A 7 22.60 24.18 4.38
C ASP A 7 21.71 23.24 3.53
N LEU A 8 20.55 23.72 3.06
CA LEU A 8 19.60 22.96 2.26
C LEU A 8 19.55 23.40 0.78
N GLU A 9 20.33 24.43 0.41
CA GLU A 9 20.35 25.03 -0.93
C GLU A 9 20.67 23.99 -2.02
N VAL A 10 21.64 23.09 -1.75
CA VAL A 10 22.04 22.03 -2.69
C VAL A 10 20.86 21.11 -3.02
N TYR A 11 20.10 20.68 -2.02
CA TYR A 11 18.94 19.81 -2.22
C TYR A 11 17.79 20.54 -2.92
N TRP A 12 17.59 21.83 -2.61
CA TRP A 12 16.59 22.65 -3.30
C TRP A 12 16.90 22.81 -4.80
N GLN A 13 18.17 23.06 -5.14
CA GLN A 13 18.63 23.12 -6.53
C GLN A 13 18.45 21.77 -7.26
N GLN A 14 18.73 20.65 -6.59
CA GLN A 14 18.49 19.31 -7.13
C GLN A 14 17.00 19.04 -7.38
N LEU A 15 16.14 19.40 -6.41
CA LEU A 15 14.69 19.27 -6.52
C LEU A 15 14.16 20.05 -7.73
N ALA A 16 14.76 21.21 -8.04
CA ALA A 16 14.44 22.03 -9.21
C ALA A 16 12.92 22.29 -9.36
N CYS A 17 12.26 22.63 -8.24
CA CYS A 17 10.83 22.87 -8.16
C CYS A 17 10.52 24.37 -8.13
N ALA A 18 9.49 24.78 -8.89
CA ALA A 18 9.07 26.18 -8.99
C ALA A 18 7.79 26.48 -8.18
N PHE A 19 7.19 25.49 -7.50
CA PHE A 19 5.94 25.69 -6.76
C PHE A 19 6.19 26.44 -5.44
N PRO A 20 5.56 27.61 -5.20
CA PRO A 20 5.76 28.38 -3.97
C PRO A 20 5.39 27.60 -2.70
N ARG A 21 4.28 26.84 -2.74
CA ARG A 21 3.85 25.97 -1.63
C ARG A 21 4.90 24.92 -1.24
N VAL A 22 5.68 24.43 -2.22
CA VAL A 22 6.74 23.45 -1.95
C VAL A 22 7.91 24.12 -1.23
N ALA A 23 8.28 25.34 -1.63
CA ALA A 23 9.33 26.11 -0.95
C ALA A 23 9.02 26.38 0.54
N GLU A 24 7.73 26.51 0.88
CA GLU A 24 7.28 26.79 2.25
C GLU A 24 7.48 25.62 3.23
N VAL A 25 7.32 24.38 2.74
CA VAL A 25 7.39 23.14 3.53
C VAL A 25 8.73 22.41 3.37
N PHE A 26 9.48 22.68 2.29
CA PHE A 26 10.69 21.96 1.94
C PHE A 26 11.75 21.92 3.06
N PRO A 27 12.08 23.03 3.77
CA PRO A 27 13.10 22.97 4.81
C PRO A 27 12.78 21.98 5.93
N ASP A 28 11.51 21.88 6.32
CA ASP A 28 11.08 21.00 7.40
C ASP A 28 11.03 19.53 6.91
N CYS A 29 10.50 19.30 5.71
CA CYS A 29 10.47 17.97 5.09
C CYS A 29 11.89 17.42 4.82
N MET A 30 12.80 18.29 4.35
CA MET A 30 14.17 17.88 4.04
C MET A 30 14.95 17.51 5.30
N ARG A 31 14.77 18.24 6.41
CA ARG A 31 15.38 17.87 7.70
C ARG A 31 14.85 16.55 8.22
N ALA A 32 13.54 16.31 8.09
CA ALA A 32 12.94 15.03 8.47
C ALA A 32 13.51 13.87 7.62
N ALA A 33 13.67 14.08 6.31
CA ALA A 33 14.29 13.11 5.40
C ALA A 33 15.76 12.84 5.78
N LEU A 34 16.57 13.88 6.02
CA LEU A 34 17.98 13.73 6.43
C LEU A 34 18.14 13.01 7.78
N ALA A 35 17.18 13.18 8.69
CA ALA A 35 17.20 12.50 9.99
C ALA A 35 16.71 11.05 9.92
N GLY A 36 15.97 10.69 8.87
CA GLY A 36 15.22 9.43 8.81
C GLY A 36 15.64 8.46 7.70
N LEU A 37 16.33 8.92 6.66
CA LEU A 37 16.69 8.15 5.49
C LEU A 37 18.21 7.96 5.38
N SER A 38 18.62 6.90 4.69
CA SER A 38 20.00 6.69 4.26
C SER A 38 20.43 7.72 3.21
N ALA A 39 21.73 7.79 2.91
CA ALA A 39 22.23 8.67 1.85
C ALA A 39 21.60 8.36 0.48
N ASP A 40 21.45 7.07 0.15
CA ASP A 40 20.78 6.62 -1.07
C ASP A 40 19.27 6.93 -1.01
N GLY A 41 18.64 6.76 0.16
CA GLY A 41 17.25 7.11 0.39
C GLY A 41 16.95 8.60 0.21
N VAL A 42 17.85 9.48 0.67
CA VAL A 42 17.76 10.92 0.45
C VAL A 42 17.91 11.27 -1.03
N ALA A 43 18.85 10.62 -1.73
CA ALA A 43 19.03 10.81 -3.17
C ALA A 43 17.76 10.42 -3.96
N GLY A 44 17.21 9.23 -3.67
CA GLY A 44 15.96 8.75 -4.28
C GLY A 44 14.76 9.63 -3.92
N TYR A 45 14.67 10.11 -2.68
CA TYR A 45 13.64 11.04 -2.23
C TYR A 45 13.63 12.34 -3.05
N ILE A 46 14.78 12.99 -3.23
CA ILE A 46 14.87 14.22 -4.04
C ILE A 46 14.60 13.95 -5.52
N GLU A 47 15.15 12.86 -6.08
CA GLU A 47 14.95 12.49 -7.48
C GLU A 47 13.46 12.28 -7.79
N HIS A 48 12.77 11.49 -6.97
CA HIS A 48 11.36 11.17 -7.20
C HIS A 48 10.43 12.33 -6.88
N ALA A 49 10.73 13.15 -5.87
CA ALA A 49 10.02 14.40 -5.64
C ALA A 49 10.14 15.35 -6.84
N ARG A 50 11.33 15.47 -7.44
CA ARG A 50 11.56 16.25 -8.67
C ARG A 50 10.71 15.73 -9.83
N PHE A 51 10.67 14.41 -10.01
CA PHE A 51 9.83 13.79 -11.03
C PHE A 51 8.34 14.13 -10.84
N LEU A 52 7.82 13.99 -9.62
CA LEU A 52 6.43 14.34 -9.28
C LEU A 52 6.14 15.81 -9.57
N GLY A 53 7.07 16.72 -9.23
CA GLY A 53 6.94 18.15 -9.53
C GLY A 53 6.91 18.49 -11.02
N LYS A 54 7.52 17.66 -11.87
CA LYS A 54 7.58 17.86 -13.34
C LYS A 54 6.49 17.15 -14.13
N MET A 55 5.62 16.36 -13.47
CA MET A 55 4.61 15.54 -14.13
C MET A 55 3.42 16.34 -14.71
N GLY A 56 3.32 17.64 -14.43
CA GLY A 56 2.21 18.48 -14.91
C GLY A 56 0.88 18.21 -14.21
N ARG A 57 0.92 17.69 -12.97
CA ARG A 57 -0.27 17.32 -12.16
C ARG A 57 -0.53 18.26 -10.98
N GLY A 58 0.03 19.48 -11.03
CA GLY A 58 -0.03 20.44 -9.93
C GLY A 58 0.96 20.14 -8.81
N ALA A 59 0.92 20.93 -7.74
CA ALA A 59 1.84 20.82 -6.61
C ALA A 59 1.48 19.71 -5.61
N GLU A 60 0.26 19.17 -5.67
CA GLU A 60 -0.25 18.27 -4.64
C GLU A 60 0.52 16.93 -4.53
N PRO A 61 0.84 16.21 -5.63
CA PRO A 61 1.59 14.95 -5.51
C PRO A 61 2.97 15.10 -4.87
N ILE A 62 3.72 16.14 -5.25
CA ILE A 62 5.05 16.40 -4.68
C ILE A 62 4.95 16.81 -3.20
N LEU A 63 3.95 17.62 -2.81
CA LEU A 63 3.75 18.00 -1.42
C LEU A 63 3.50 16.77 -0.53
N ILE A 64 2.55 15.91 -0.92
CA ILE A 64 2.24 14.68 -0.18
C ILE A 64 3.47 13.78 -0.10
N PHE A 65 4.19 13.60 -1.20
CA PHE A 65 5.38 12.75 -1.21
C PHE A 65 6.48 13.28 -0.29
N LEU A 66 6.74 14.60 -0.31
CA LEU A 66 7.73 15.22 0.57
C LEU A 66 7.35 15.07 2.05
N GLU A 67 6.07 15.20 2.37
CA GLU A 67 5.57 15.10 3.74
C GLU A 67 5.57 13.65 4.26
N GLU A 68 5.16 12.69 3.44
CA GLU A 68 4.82 11.33 3.91
C GLU A 68 5.91 10.28 3.68
N TRP A 69 6.71 10.40 2.62
CA TRP A 69 7.64 9.33 2.23
C TRP A 69 8.65 8.95 3.31
N PRO A 70 9.31 9.88 4.03
CA PRO A 70 10.30 9.51 5.04
C PRO A 70 9.76 8.60 6.14
N GLU A 71 8.52 8.82 6.59
CA GLU A 71 7.87 7.98 7.61
C GLU A 71 7.33 6.67 7.04
N VAL A 72 6.92 6.66 5.77
CA VAL A 72 6.54 5.44 5.06
C VAL A 72 7.77 4.53 4.90
N ALA A 73 8.89 5.06 4.43
CA ALA A 73 10.12 4.32 4.18
C ALA A 73 10.67 3.66 5.45
N LYS A 74 10.56 4.29 6.61
CA LYS A 74 10.93 3.70 7.90
C LYS A 74 10.16 2.43 8.25
N LYS A 75 8.94 2.28 7.72
CA LYS A 75 8.07 1.13 8.01
C LYS A 75 8.21 0.01 7.00
N VAL A 76 8.24 0.36 5.71
CA VAL A 76 8.21 -0.64 4.63
C VAL A 76 9.56 -0.87 3.96
N GLY A 77 10.56 -0.04 4.23
CA GLY A 77 11.88 -0.07 3.60
C GLY A 77 12.03 0.95 2.47
N GLU A 78 13.22 1.53 2.35
CA GLU A 78 13.56 2.49 1.28
C GLU A 78 13.58 1.84 -0.12
N ASP A 79 13.90 0.55 -0.17
CA ASP A 79 13.96 -0.29 -1.37
C ASP A 79 12.58 -0.59 -1.98
N THR A 80 11.50 -0.20 -1.32
CA THR A 80 10.14 -0.27 -1.88
C THR A 80 9.79 0.88 -2.81
N LEU A 81 10.54 1.99 -2.75
CA LEU A 81 10.28 3.18 -3.55
C LEU A 81 10.22 2.91 -5.06
N PRO A 82 11.13 2.10 -5.66
CA PRO A 82 11.07 1.80 -7.08
C PRO A 82 9.74 1.17 -7.53
N ASP A 83 9.15 0.28 -6.74
CA ASP A 83 7.87 -0.36 -7.06
C ASP A 83 6.71 0.64 -7.00
N ILE A 84 6.69 1.50 -5.98
CA ILE A 84 5.73 2.61 -5.86
C ILE A 84 5.84 3.55 -7.06
N MET A 85 7.07 3.95 -7.43
CA MET A 85 7.31 4.87 -8.54
C MET A 85 6.99 4.24 -9.89
N ALA A 86 7.24 2.93 -10.06
CA ALA A 86 6.84 2.20 -11.25
C ALA A 86 5.31 2.20 -11.41
N PHE A 87 4.57 2.02 -10.32
CA PHE A 87 3.11 2.10 -10.33
C PHE A 87 2.60 3.52 -10.64
N ILE A 88 3.18 4.56 -10.04
CA ILE A 88 2.88 5.96 -10.36
C ILE A 88 3.13 6.27 -11.84
N HIS A 89 4.23 5.75 -12.41
CA HIS A 89 4.55 5.94 -13.82
C HIS A 89 3.52 5.28 -14.75
N LYS A 90 3.05 4.07 -14.40
CA LYS A 90 1.96 3.40 -15.13
C LYS A 90 0.67 4.21 -15.08
N MET A 91 0.27 4.70 -13.89
CA MET A 91 -0.89 5.59 -13.76
C MET A 91 -0.73 6.87 -14.59
N GLY A 92 0.43 7.52 -14.51
CA GLY A 92 0.71 8.77 -15.21
C GLY A 92 0.70 8.67 -16.74
N LYS A 93 1.03 7.50 -17.28
CA LYS A 93 0.97 7.17 -18.71
C LYS A 93 -0.42 6.70 -19.20
N SER A 94 -1.41 6.66 -18.31
CA SER A 94 -2.78 6.28 -18.62
C SER A 94 -3.75 7.46 -18.35
N PRO A 95 -5.04 7.33 -18.69
CA PRO A 95 -6.06 8.28 -18.26
C PRO A 95 -6.17 8.42 -16.72
N ASN A 96 -5.61 7.49 -15.95
CA ASN A 96 -5.70 7.43 -14.48
C ASN A 96 -4.76 8.39 -13.74
N GLY A 97 -4.11 9.34 -14.40
CA GLY A 97 -3.18 10.26 -13.72
C GLY A 97 -3.79 11.06 -12.55
N LYS A 98 -5.12 11.22 -12.49
CA LYS A 98 -5.82 11.83 -11.33
C LYS A 98 -5.86 10.93 -10.09
N ALA A 99 -5.65 9.62 -10.23
CA ALA A 99 -5.61 8.66 -9.12
C ALA A 99 -4.28 8.69 -8.34
N ILE A 100 -3.23 9.33 -8.88
CA ILE A 100 -1.91 9.44 -8.23
C ILE A 100 -2.02 10.14 -6.87
N THR A 101 -2.79 11.23 -6.77
CA THR A 101 -2.96 11.96 -5.51
C THR A 101 -3.63 11.08 -4.43
N PRO A 102 -4.81 10.47 -4.66
CA PRO A 102 -5.41 9.52 -3.71
C PRO A 102 -4.48 8.35 -3.35
N PHE A 103 -3.73 7.81 -4.32
CA PHE A 103 -2.76 6.75 -4.07
C PHE A 103 -1.67 7.22 -3.08
N LEU A 104 -1.02 8.35 -3.34
CA LEU A 104 0.00 8.92 -2.46
C LEU A 104 -0.56 9.21 -1.06
N GLN A 105 -1.77 9.79 -0.97
CA GLN A 105 -2.47 10.04 0.30
C GLN A 105 -2.74 8.76 1.10
N SER A 106 -2.85 7.62 0.41
CA SER A 106 -3.14 6.33 1.04
C SER A 106 -1.90 5.63 1.61
N LEU A 107 -0.70 5.95 1.12
CA LEU A 107 0.56 5.29 1.51
C LEU A 107 0.83 5.25 3.02
N PRO A 108 0.56 6.32 3.82
CA PRO A 108 0.80 6.28 5.26
C PRO A 108 -0.08 5.29 6.00
N MET A 109 -1.28 5.00 5.50
CA MET A 109 -2.20 4.02 6.09
C MET A 109 -1.86 2.61 5.61
N THR A 110 -1.50 2.47 4.33
CA THR A 110 -1.03 1.21 3.75
C THR A 110 0.23 0.71 4.46
N SER A 111 1.21 1.58 4.71
CA SER A 111 2.47 1.22 5.40
C SER A 111 2.30 0.87 6.88
N ARG A 112 1.15 1.19 7.50
CA ARG A 112 0.80 0.75 8.86
C ARG A 112 0.14 -0.63 8.90
N ARG A 113 -0.17 -1.20 7.74
CA ARG A 113 -0.90 -2.47 7.62
C ARG A 113 -0.12 -3.52 6.85
N LEU A 114 0.69 -3.09 5.89
CA LEU A 114 1.58 -3.96 5.12
C LEU A 114 3.00 -3.76 5.66
N HIS A 115 3.51 -4.75 6.38
CA HIS A 115 4.79 -4.65 7.11
C HIS A 115 5.96 -5.33 6.37
N SER A 116 5.75 -5.75 5.12
CA SER A 116 6.81 -6.31 4.28
C SER A 116 6.77 -5.76 2.85
N HIS A 117 7.94 -5.70 2.21
CA HIS A 117 8.08 -5.33 0.79
C HIS A 117 7.21 -6.22 -0.10
N GLU A 118 7.16 -7.52 0.19
CA GLU A 118 6.35 -8.49 -0.54
C GLU A 118 4.85 -8.18 -0.46
N GLN A 119 4.32 -7.89 0.73
CA GLN A 119 2.92 -7.47 0.88
C GLN A 119 2.61 -6.18 0.12
N LEU A 120 3.52 -5.20 0.16
CA LEU A 120 3.33 -3.96 -0.59
C LEU A 120 3.32 -4.21 -2.10
N ARG A 121 4.21 -5.07 -2.60
CA ARG A 121 4.24 -5.48 -4.01
C ARG A 121 2.94 -6.16 -4.42
N ASP A 122 2.45 -7.09 -3.60
CA ASP A 122 1.18 -7.79 -3.81
C ASP A 122 -0.01 -6.81 -3.85
N TYR A 123 -0.05 -5.85 -2.93
CA TYR A 123 -1.05 -4.77 -2.94
C TYR A 123 -0.98 -3.94 -4.23
N LEU A 124 0.21 -3.52 -4.65
CA LEU A 124 0.39 -2.77 -5.90
C LEU A 124 -0.04 -3.60 -7.12
N ALA A 125 0.18 -4.91 -7.11
CA ALA A 125 -0.28 -5.81 -8.16
C ALA A 125 -1.81 -5.89 -8.21
N ILE A 126 -2.50 -5.99 -7.07
CA ILE A 126 -3.98 -5.94 -7.00
C ILE A 126 -4.51 -4.60 -7.53
N ALA A 127 -3.94 -3.49 -7.08
CA ALA A 127 -4.36 -2.16 -7.51
C ALA A 127 -4.10 -1.93 -9.01
N LEU A 128 -3.00 -2.48 -9.53
CA LEU A 128 -2.67 -2.43 -10.95
C LEU A 128 -3.66 -3.26 -11.80
N ASP A 129 -3.95 -4.50 -11.41
CA ASP A 129 -4.93 -5.35 -12.11
C ASP A 129 -6.31 -4.68 -12.15
N MET A 130 -6.75 -4.12 -11.02
CA MET A 130 -7.99 -3.32 -10.96
C MET A 130 -7.95 -2.17 -11.96
N MET A 131 -6.88 -1.37 -11.94
CA MET A 131 -6.73 -0.22 -12.83
C MET A 131 -6.81 -0.67 -14.29
N GLU A 132 -6.07 -1.69 -14.69
CA GLU A 132 -6.01 -2.17 -16.08
C GLU A 132 -7.38 -2.70 -16.54
N ARG A 133 -8.08 -3.46 -15.71
CA ARG A 133 -9.38 -4.06 -16.05
C ARG A 133 -10.54 -3.05 -16.09
N THR A 134 -10.45 -1.98 -15.31
CA THR A 134 -11.50 -0.95 -15.22
C THR A 134 -11.19 0.31 -16.02
N THR A 135 -10.04 0.37 -16.69
CA THR A 135 -9.72 1.45 -17.64
C THR A 135 -10.38 1.18 -18.99
N GLY A 136 -11.35 2.01 -19.36
CA GLY A 136 -12.14 1.84 -20.58
C GLY A 136 -11.45 2.35 -21.85
N SER A 137 -11.82 1.79 -23.00
CA SER A 137 -11.35 2.22 -24.31
C SER A 137 -12.52 2.51 -25.26
N VAL A 138 -12.49 3.63 -25.98
CA VAL A 138 -13.38 3.82 -27.14
C VAL A 138 -12.84 2.96 -28.28
N HIS A 139 -13.65 1.99 -28.73
CA HIS A 139 -13.30 1.03 -29.80
C HIS A 139 -12.10 0.09 -29.51
N GLY A 140 -11.70 -0.09 -28.25
CA GLY A 140 -10.71 -1.10 -27.85
C GLY A 140 -9.24 -0.81 -28.20
N ILE A 141 -8.95 0.29 -28.90
CA ILE A 141 -7.58 0.61 -29.38
C ILE A 141 -6.89 1.67 -28.49
N HIS A 142 -7.65 2.61 -27.92
CA HIS A 142 -7.12 3.68 -27.09
C HIS A 142 -7.79 3.70 -25.72
N GLN A 143 -7.00 3.51 -24.65
CA GLN A 143 -7.45 3.76 -23.28
C GLN A 143 -7.89 5.21 -23.16
N THR A 144 -9.20 5.42 -23.06
CA THR A 144 -9.82 6.74 -23.18
C THR A 144 -10.42 7.19 -21.84
N PHE A 145 -10.93 6.24 -21.05
CA PHE A 145 -11.63 6.53 -19.80
C PHE A 145 -10.83 6.00 -18.60
N PRO A 146 -10.56 6.83 -17.58
CA PRO A 146 -9.93 6.35 -16.36
C PRO A 146 -10.86 5.37 -15.65
N SER A 147 -10.27 4.50 -14.82
CA SER A 147 -10.97 3.70 -13.82
C SER A 147 -11.76 4.62 -12.87
N PRO A 148 -13.10 4.54 -12.86
CA PRO A 148 -13.92 5.33 -11.95
C PRO A 148 -13.73 4.93 -10.48
N GLY A 149 -13.59 3.62 -10.21
CA GLY A 149 -13.51 3.09 -8.84
C GLY A 149 -12.13 3.16 -8.19
N LEU A 150 -11.03 3.22 -8.97
CA LEU A 150 -9.67 3.16 -8.43
C LEU A 150 -9.36 4.29 -7.41
N PRO A 151 -9.67 5.57 -7.69
CA PRO A 151 -9.50 6.64 -6.70
C PRO A 151 -10.30 6.40 -5.42
N GLU A 152 -11.50 5.83 -5.51
CA GLU A 152 -12.34 5.56 -4.35
C GLU A 152 -11.78 4.42 -3.50
N MET A 153 -11.27 3.36 -4.13
CA MET A 153 -10.58 2.29 -3.41
C MET A 153 -9.40 2.82 -2.59
N PHE A 154 -8.57 3.70 -3.17
CA PHE A 154 -7.43 4.27 -2.43
C PHE A 154 -7.86 5.08 -1.21
N LYS A 155 -8.98 5.80 -1.27
CA LYS A 155 -9.54 6.51 -0.10
C LYS A 155 -9.98 5.55 1.00
N GLN A 156 -10.45 4.35 0.63
CA GLN A 156 -10.93 3.34 1.58
C GLN A 156 -9.88 2.31 2.01
N ILE A 157 -8.66 2.34 1.44
CA ILE A 157 -7.70 1.24 1.64
C ILE A 157 -7.31 1.04 3.10
N GLY A 158 -7.25 2.11 3.90
CA GLY A 158 -6.99 2.00 5.33
C GLY A 158 -8.07 1.20 6.08
N ALA A 159 -9.34 1.36 5.69
CA ALA A 159 -10.45 0.61 6.26
C ALA A 159 -10.49 -0.83 5.75
N LEU A 160 -10.17 -1.05 4.47
CA LEU A 160 -10.09 -2.38 3.86
C LEU A 160 -8.98 -3.22 4.49
N LEU A 161 -7.74 -2.71 4.54
CA LEU A 161 -6.58 -3.40 5.13
C LEU A 161 -6.66 -3.54 6.66
N SER A 162 -7.62 -2.88 7.31
CA SER A 162 -7.91 -3.10 8.73
C SER A 162 -8.81 -4.31 9.01
N GLN A 163 -9.43 -4.86 7.96
CA GLN A 163 -10.41 -5.94 8.07
C GLN A 163 -10.08 -7.14 7.19
N LEU A 164 -9.31 -6.93 6.11
CA LEU A 164 -9.01 -7.94 5.11
C LEU A 164 -7.52 -8.26 5.07
N SER A 165 -7.22 -9.54 4.85
CA SER A 165 -5.93 -9.97 4.31
C SER A 165 -5.78 -9.47 2.86
N LEU A 166 -4.59 -9.57 2.27
CA LEU A 166 -4.43 -9.23 0.85
C LEU A 166 -5.21 -10.18 -0.06
N ALA A 167 -5.39 -11.45 0.34
CA ALA A 167 -6.24 -12.39 -0.38
C ALA A 167 -7.72 -11.97 -0.33
N GLY A 168 -8.20 -11.51 0.84
CA GLY A 168 -9.56 -10.98 0.99
C GLY A 168 -9.75 -9.68 0.21
N LEU A 169 -8.76 -8.78 0.22
CA LEU A 169 -8.76 -7.56 -0.59
C LEU A 169 -8.84 -7.89 -2.08
N LYS A 170 -8.01 -8.83 -2.56
CA LYS A 170 -8.03 -9.27 -3.96
C LYS A 170 -9.41 -9.81 -4.34
N SER A 171 -10.00 -10.67 -3.52
CA SER A 171 -11.34 -11.23 -3.77
C SER A 171 -12.44 -10.16 -3.78
N TRP A 172 -12.36 -9.18 -2.87
CA TRP A 172 -13.28 -8.03 -2.84
C TRP A 172 -13.13 -7.15 -4.09
N VAL A 173 -11.90 -6.89 -4.54
CA VAL A 173 -11.62 -6.15 -5.78
C VAL A 173 -12.12 -6.91 -7.00
N ASP A 174 -11.79 -8.20 -7.11
CA ASP A 174 -12.17 -9.06 -8.22
C ASP A 174 -13.69 -9.13 -8.41
N TYR A 175 -14.42 -9.21 -7.29
CA TYR A 175 -15.87 -9.14 -7.30
C TYR A 175 -16.36 -7.79 -7.84
N GLY A 176 -15.85 -6.68 -7.30
CA GLY A 176 -16.22 -5.33 -7.74
C GLY A 176 -16.01 -5.12 -9.24
N VAL A 177 -14.82 -5.50 -9.74
CA VAL A 177 -14.49 -5.41 -11.16
C VAL A 177 -15.41 -6.31 -11.99
N ARG A 178 -15.65 -7.55 -11.59
CA ARG A 178 -16.47 -8.50 -12.36
C ARG A 178 -17.91 -8.05 -12.52
N TYR A 179 -18.54 -7.51 -11.48
CA TYR A 179 -19.97 -7.20 -11.48
C TYR A 179 -20.28 -5.75 -11.87
N TYR A 180 -19.32 -4.83 -11.77
CA TYR A 180 -19.53 -3.40 -12.03
C TYR A 180 -18.59 -2.81 -13.09
N ASN A 181 -18.00 -3.63 -13.97
CA ASN A 181 -17.08 -3.16 -15.01
C ASN A 181 -17.73 -2.14 -15.96
N ASP A 182 -18.96 -2.42 -16.40
CA ASP A 182 -19.68 -1.64 -17.41
C ASP A 182 -20.58 -0.55 -16.80
N HIS A 183 -20.49 -0.33 -15.48
CA HIS A 183 -21.35 0.58 -14.73
C HIS A 183 -20.51 1.54 -13.85
N PRO A 184 -19.99 2.65 -14.41
CA PRO A 184 -19.10 3.59 -13.72
C PRO A 184 -19.61 4.08 -12.36
N ASP A 185 -20.87 4.49 -12.26
CA ASP A 185 -21.44 5.00 -11.00
C ASP A 185 -21.53 3.91 -9.93
N ARG A 186 -21.94 2.70 -10.32
CA ARG A 186 -21.99 1.55 -9.39
C ARG A 186 -20.59 1.10 -8.99
N GLN A 187 -19.62 1.25 -9.88
CA GLN A 187 -18.22 0.98 -9.57
C GLN A 187 -17.71 1.95 -8.48
N ILE A 188 -18.00 3.24 -8.63
CA ILE A 188 -17.69 4.28 -7.62
C ILE A 188 -18.36 3.92 -6.28
N GLU A 189 -19.66 3.58 -6.29
CA GLU A 189 -20.39 3.19 -5.08
C GLU A 189 -19.80 1.93 -4.41
N TYR A 190 -19.41 0.91 -5.20
CA TYR A 190 -18.81 -0.30 -4.68
C TYR A 190 -17.44 -0.03 -4.05
N PHE A 191 -16.53 0.59 -4.80
CA PHE A 191 -15.16 0.85 -4.32
C PHE A 191 -15.09 1.95 -3.26
N GLY A 192 -16.14 2.78 -3.16
CA GLY A 192 -16.33 3.77 -2.10
C GLY A 192 -16.97 3.22 -0.81
N LEU A 193 -17.23 1.91 -0.71
CA LEU A 193 -17.93 1.27 0.43
C LEU A 193 -19.35 1.82 0.67
N GLN A 194 -20.04 2.26 -0.38
CA GLN A 194 -21.38 2.85 -0.31
C GLN A 194 -22.48 1.85 -0.66
N SER A 195 -22.18 0.88 -1.53
CA SER A 195 -23.17 -0.13 -1.92
C SER A 195 -23.31 -1.23 -0.86
N ALA A 196 -24.55 -1.72 -0.69
CA ALA A 196 -24.82 -2.84 0.21
C ALA A 196 -24.03 -4.10 -0.17
N ASP A 197 -23.81 -4.31 -1.47
CA ASP A 197 -23.06 -5.44 -2.00
C ASP A 197 -21.57 -5.35 -1.63
N SER A 198 -20.97 -4.16 -1.70
CA SER A 198 -19.60 -3.92 -1.25
C SER A 198 -19.39 -4.24 0.22
N LEU A 199 -20.33 -3.83 1.07
CA LEU A 199 -20.32 -4.15 2.50
C LEU A 199 -20.52 -5.65 2.76
N ALA A 200 -21.40 -6.31 2.00
CA ALA A 200 -21.65 -7.74 2.14
C ALA A 200 -20.41 -8.57 1.75
N VAL A 201 -19.76 -8.23 0.64
CA VAL A 201 -18.52 -8.88 0.21
C VAL A 201 -17.40 -8.60 1.22
N LEU A 202 -17.27 -7.36 1.72
CA LEU A 202 -16.30 -7.03 2.77
C LEU A 202 -16.50 -7.92 4.02
N GLN A 203 -17.74 -8.11 4.48
CA GLN A 203 -18.00 -8.99 5.63
C GLN A 203 -17.71 -10.46 5.32
N ARG A 204 -17.96 -10.91 4.08
CA ARG A 204 -17.65 -12.29 3.67
C ARG A 204 -16.14 -12.55 3.64
N GLU A 205 -15.37 -11.60 3.11
CA GLU A 205 -13.91 -11.71 2.98
C GLU A 205 -13.19 -11.41 4.31
N ARG A 206 -13.89 -10.85 5.31
CA ARG A 206 -13.38 -10.64 6.66
C ARG A 206 -13.41 -11.97 7.44
N HIS A 207 -12.44 -12.82 7.17
CA HIS A 207 -12.26 -14.08 7.88
C HIS A 207 -10.84 -14.22 8.44
N GLY A 208 -10.71 -15.09 9.44
CA GLY A 208 -9.44 -15.41 10.10
C GLY A 208 -8.92 -14.35 11.08
N THR A 209 -7.76 -14.65 11.65
CA THR A 209 -7.01 -13.79 12.57
C THR A 209 -5.87 -13.14 11.80
N LEU A 210 -5.89 -11.81 11.68
CA LEU A 210 -4.82 -11.08 11.00
C LEU A 210 -3.55 -11.04 11.85
N LEU A 211 -2.40 -11.29 11.22
CA LEU A 211 -1.09 -11.24 11.89
C LEU A 211 -0.80 -9.83 12.41
N VAL A 212 -1.07 -8.81 11.59
CA VAL A 212 -0.76 -7.40 11.92
C VAL A 212 -1.40 -6.93 13.23
N ASP A 213 -2.58 -7.45 13.57
CA ASP A 213 -3.28 -7.09 14.82
C ASP A 213 -2.71 -7.83 16.05
N ASN A 214 -1.91 -8.87 15.84
CA ASN A 214 -1.38 -9.75 16.89
C ASN A 214 0.16 -9.78 16.96
N GLU A 215 0.85 -9.18 16.00
CA GLU A 215 2.30 -9.21 15.83
C GLU A 215 3.03 -8.80 17.12
N ARG A 216 2.67 -7.63 17.69
CA ARG A 216 3.28 -7.13 18.93
C ARG A 216 3.14 -8.11 20.09
N LYS A 217 1.99 -8.77 20.20
CA LYS A 217 1.73 -9.75 21.27
C LYS A 217 2.61 -10.99 21.06
N LEU A 218 2.72 -11.47 19.82
CA LEU A 218 3.56 -12.61 19.45
C LEU A 218 5.05 -12.30 19.68
N SER A 219 5.53 -11.12 19.30
CA SER A 219 6.92 -10.70 19.56
C SER A 219 7.23 -10.65 21.06
N LEU A 220 6.29 -10.21 21.89
CA LEU A 220 6.46 -10.23 23.35
C LEU A 220 6.51 -11.66 23.91
N TYR A 221 5.76 -12.61 23.33
CA TYR A 221 5.86 -14.03 23.70
C TYR A 221 7.22 -14.62 23.32
N LEU A 222 7.72 -14.36 22.10
CA LEU A 222 9.05 -14.80 21.66
C LEU A 222 10.14 -14.32 22.62
N ARG A 223 10.10 -13.03 22.97
CA ARG A 223 11.03 -12.44 23.94
C ARG A 223 10.90 -13.02 25.34
N GLY A 224 9.67 -13.19 25.83
CA GLY A 224 9.43 -13.61 27.20
C GLY A 224 9.72 -15.09 27.46
N LEU A 225 9.40 -15.96 26.50
CA LEU A 225 9.50 -17.41 26.66
C LEU A 225 10.81 -17.98 26.09
N TRP A 226 11.29 -17.41 24.98
CA TRP A 226 12.47 -17.91 24.26
C TRP A 226 13.66 -16.94 24.28
N GLN A 227 13.51 -15.71 24.80
CA GLN A 227 14.54 -14.66 24.75
C GLN A 227 15.01 -14.32 23.32
N GLU A 228 14.15 -14.59 22.34
CA GLU A 228 14.40 -14.28 20.93
C GLU A 228 13.76 -12.95 20.55
N GLU A 229 14.46 -12.15 19.74
CA GLU A 229 13.97 -10.87 19.21
C GLU A 229 13.70 -10.91 17.70
N GLU A 230 13.53 -12.11 17.15
CA GLU A 230 13.27 -12.32 15.72
C GLU A 230 12.07 -11.52 15.22
N MET A 231 12.21 -10.94 14.03
CA MET A 231 11.13 -10.19 13.38
C MET A 231 10.11 -11.15 12.78
N LEU A 232 8.82 -10.84 12.95
CA LEU A 232 7.72 -11.56 12.34
C LEU A 232 7.36 -10.87 11.03
N ILE A 233 7.62 -11.54 9.91
CA ILE A 233 7.48 -10.95 8.58
C ILE A 233 6.27 -11.56 7.89
N PRO A 234 5.20 -10.79 7.65
CA PRO A 234 4.03 -11.27 6.95
C PRO A 234 4.28 -11.51 5.46
N TYR A 235 3.72 -12.59 4.92
CA TYR A 235 3.51 -12.81 3.50
C TYR A 235 2.02 -13.01 3.20
N SER A 236 1.61 -12.73 1.97
CA SER A 236 0.24 -12.90 1.52
C SER A 236 0.06 -14.22 0.78
N SER A 237 -1.15 -14.80 0.83
CA SER A 237 -1.52 -15.94 0.00
C SER A 237 -2.41 -15.54 -1.18
N ALA A 238 -2.46 -14.25 -1.54
CA ALA A 238 -3.39 -13.71 -2.54
C ALA A 238 -3.14 -14.27 -3.95
N PHE A 239 -1.90 -14.70 -4.24
CA PHE A 239 -1.48 -15.20 -5.54
C PHE A 239 -1.15 -16.70 -5.55
N ASP A 240 -1.31 -17.39 -4.40
CA ASP A 240 -0.92 -18.79 -4.22
C ASP A 240 -2.12 -19.75 -4.32
N GLU A 241 -2.53 -20.05 -5.56
CA GLU A 241 -3.67 -20.95 -5.82
C GLU A 241 -3.31 -22.44 -5.73
N LEU A 242 -2.11 -22.83 -6.18
CA LEU A 242 -1.70 -24.24 -6.31
C LEU A 242 -0.94 -24.78 -5.10
N ARG A 243 -0.13 -23.93 -4.45
CA ARG A 243 0.63 -24.28 -3.24
C ARG A 243 0.70 -23.06 -2.34
N LYS A 244 0.06 -23.14 -1.18
CA LYS A 244 0.20 -22.12 -0.15
C LYS A 244 1.59 -22.25 0.48
N PRO A 245 2.36 -21.15 0.60
CA PRO A 245 3.59 -21.16 1.37
C PRO A 245 3.30 -21.61 2.79
N VAL A 246 4.21 -22.43 3.32
CA VAL A 246 4.21 -22.81 4.74
C VAL A 246 5.10 -21.82 5.49
N PRO A 247 4.84 -21.54 6.78
CA PRO A 247 5.76 -20.75 7.59
C PRO A 247 7.22 -21.22 7.47
N TYR A 248 8.15 -20.29 7.34
CA TYR A 248 9.57 -20.57 7.17
C TYR A 248 10.43 -19.49 7.83
N TYR A 249 11.74 -19.72 7.91
CA TYR A 249 12.69 -18.78 8.48
C TYR A 249 13.70 -18.35 7.40
N ASP A 250 14.00 -17.05 7.32
CA ASP A 250 15.02 -16.50 6.43
C ASP A 250 15.93 -15.50 7.16
N LYS A 251 16.79 -14.78 6.41
CA LYS A 251 17.75 -13.83 6.98
C LYS A 251 17.12 -12.57 7.59
N LEU A 252 15.86 -12.29 7.27
CA LEU A 252 15.13 -11.13 7.75
C LEU A 252 14.28 -11.49 8.97
N GLY A 253 13.83 -12.74 9.10
CA GLY A 253 13.16 -13.25 10.28
C GLY A 253 12.23 -14.43 10.01
N ILE A 254 11.23 -14.60 10.87
CA ILE A 254 10.22 -15.66 10.78
C ILE A 254 9.11 -15.20 9.84
N ARG A 255 8.88 -15.96 8.77
CA ARG A 255 7.88 -15.69 7.74
C ARG A 255 6.57 -16.38 8.08
N LEU A 256 5.51 -15.60 8.21
CA LEU A 256 4.18 -16.05 8.62
C LEU A 256 3.11 -15.53 7.64
N PRO A 257 2.00 -16.24 7.46
CA PRO A 257 0.90 -15.73 6.63
C PRO A 257 0.23 -14.53 7.29
N ASP A 258 -0.21 -13.59 6.47
CA ASP A 258 -0.91 -12.37 6.89
C ASP A 258 -2.25 -12.64 7.59
N VAL A 259 -2.83 -13.83 7.37
CA VAL A 259 -4.04 -14.31 8.05
C VAL A 259 -4.00 -15.82 8.33
N HIS A 260 -4.55 -16.20 9.48
CA HIS A 260 -4.87 -17.60 9.80
C HIS A 260 -6.35 -17.79 10.11
N ASP A 261 -7.00 -18.66 9.35
CA ASP A 261 -8.32 -19.19 9.71
C ASP A 261 -8.25 -20.16 10.87
N ASP A 262 -9.33 -20.26 11.63
CA ASP A 262 -9.50 -21.32 12.62
C ASP A 262 -9.36 -22.69 11.95
N TRP A 263 -8.54 -23.56 12.54
CA TRP A 263 -8.31 -24.90 12.01
C TRP A 263 -9.18 -25.91 12.75
N LEU A 264 -10.11 -26.52 12.01
CA LEU A 264 -10.91 -27.63 12.47
C LEU A 264 -10.09 -28.91 12.34
N ILE A 265 -9.76 -29.54 13.46
CA ILE A 265 -9.08 -30.84 13.45
C ILE A 265 -10.10 -31.89 13.02
N ALA A 266 -9.86 -32.51 11.86
CA ALA A 266 -10.71 -33.57 11.33
C ALA A 266 -10.94 -34.66 12.38
N GLU A 267 -12.18 -35.14 12.49
CA GLU A 267 -12.62 -36.16 13.46
C GLU A 267 -12.67 -35.73 14.93
N SER A 268 -12.50 -34.44 15.25
CA SER A 268 -12.69 -33.91 16.60
C SER A 268 -13.61 -32.68 16.63
N THR A 269 -14.16 -32.36 17.81
CA THR A 269 -14.87 -31.09 18.06
C THR A 269 -13.91 -29.95 18.42
N GLN A 270 -12.59 -30.20 18.39
CA GLN A 270 -11.59 -29.22 18.81
C GLN A 270 -11.25 -28.28 17.65
N VAL A 271 -11.30 -26.99 17.95
CA VAL A 271 -10.96 -25.90 17.03
C VAL A 271 -9.69 -25.25 17.52
N ILE A 272 -8.66 -25.21 16.67
CA ILE A 272 -7.47 -24.39 16.94
C ILE A 272 -7.74 -23.00 16.38
N THR A 273 -7.84 -22.02 17.28
CA THR A 273 -8.11 -20.64 16.89
C THR A 273 -6.97 -20.06 16.07
N GLY A 274 -7.24 -19.10 15.18
CA GLY A 274 -6.20 -18.48 14.35
C GLY A 274 -5.03 -17.91 15.15
N ILE A 275 -5.28 -17.35 16.34
CA ILE A 275 -4.20 -16.87 17.23
C ILE A 275 -3.35 -18.01 17.79
N ASP A 276 -3.94 -19.17 18.07
CA ASP A 276 -3.20 -20.34 18.54
C ASP A 276 -2.46 -21.04 17.39
N ARG A 277 -2.80 -20.75 16.13
CA ARG A 277 -1.99 -21.18 14.97
C ARG A 277 -0.71 -20.36 14.81
N TYR A 278 -0.67 -19.13 15.32
CA TYR A 278 0.55 -18.30 15.32
C TYR A 278 1.50 -18.61 16.49
N ARG A 279 1.05 -19.37 17.49
CA ARG A 279 1.82 -19.73 18.69
C ARG A 279 2.39 -21.14 18.57
#